data_AF-A0A9D4VY86-F1
#
_entry.id   AF-A0A9D4VY86-F1
#
_cell.length_a   1.000
_cell.length_b   1.000
_cell.length_c   1.000
_cell.angle_alpha   90.00
_cell.angle_beta   90.00
_cell.angle_gamma   90.00
#
_symmetry.space_group_name_H-M   'P 1'
#
loop_
_entity.id
_entity.type
_entity.pdbx_description
1 polymer ?
#
loop_
_entity_poly.entity_id
_entity_poly.type
_entity_poly.pdbx_seq_one_letter_code
_entity_poly.pdbx_strand_id
1 'polypeptide(L)'
;HFHFSVAKRIQRVGTTMANGGLKKMLTLAIGEGVSSARATIFGHQLNPTGKKSAHKVLRMKMFGEKVAQWYPHDINKDDPLVMARQQQERLSKLEMLKRRGKGPPKKGQGRRAAKRNK
;
A
#
# COMPACT_ATOMS: atom_id res chain seq x y z
N HIS A 1 19.81 -58.22 -63.66
CA HIS A 1 19.44 -57.35 -64.79
C HIS A 1 18.18 -56.60 -64.38
N PHE A 2 18.34 -55.38 -63.83
CA PHE A 2 17.92 -54.10 -64.44
C PHE A 2 16.38 -53.91 -64.37
N HIS A 3 15.76 -52.84 -63.84
CA HIS A 3 16.12 -51.43 -63.71
C HIS A 3 15.24 -50.79 -62.61
N PHE A 4 15.78 -49.75 -61.96
CA PHE A 4 15.07 -48.80 -61.09
C PHE A 4 13.88 -48.12 -61.80
N SER A 5 12.81 -47.80 -61.06
CA SER A 5 12.05 -46.56 -61.31
C SER A 5 11.32 -46.07 -60.06
N VAL A 6 11.74 -44.89 -59.62
CA VAL A 6 11.20 -44.10 -58.52
C VAL A 6 10.03 -43.28 -59.02
N ALA A 7 8.86 -43.38 -58.39
CA ALA A 7 7.77 -42.41 -58.58
C ALA A 7 7.34 -41.85 -57.22
N LYS A 8 8.08 -40.81 -56.79
CA LYS A 8 7.74 -39.94 -55.67
C LYS A 8 6.45 -39.21 -56.03
N ARG A 9 5.32 -39.59 -55.43
CA ARG A 9 4.04 -38.88 -55.59
C ARG A 9 4.19 -37.47 -55.03
N ILE A 10 4.28 -36.51 -55.96
CA ILE A 10 4.32 -35.08 -55.75
C ILE A 10 3.16 -34.65 -54.84
N GLN A 11 3.51 -33.97 -53.76
CA GLN A 11 2.59 -33.22 -52.92
C GLN A 11 1.84 -32.21 -53.78
N ARG A 12 0.51 -32.37 -53.95
CA ARG A 12 -0.35 -31.24 -54.29
C ARG A 12 -0.52 -30.42 -53.02
N VAL A 13 0.40 -29.47 -52.82
CA VAL A 13 0.22 -28.37 -51.86
C VAL A 13 -0.87 -27.47 -52.45
N GLY A 14 -2.12 -27.75 -52.07
CA GLY A 14 -3.24 -26.86 -52.34
C GLY A 14 -3.02 -25.54 -51.58
N THR A 15 -2.80 -24.48 -52.33
CA THR A 15 -2.73 -23.08 -51.88
C THR A 15 -4.07 -22.63 -51.28
N THR A 16 -4.30 -22.92 -50.00
CA THR A 16 -5.46 -22.41 -49.23
C THR A 16 -5.08 -21.96 -47.81
N MET A 17 -3.85 -21.47 -47.62
CA MET A 17 -3.39 -20.95 -46.31
C MET A 17 -3.55 -19.43 -46.13
N ALA A 18 -3.84 -18.67 -47.20
CA ALA A 18 -3.83 -17.20 -47.15
C ALA A 18 -5.12 -16.55 -46.60
N ASN A 19 -6.31 -17.09 -46.92
CA ASN A 19 -7.60 -16.49 -46.53
C ASN A 19 -7.88 -16.52 -45.02
N GLY A 20 -7.30 -17.49 -44.29
CA GLY A 20 -7.44 -17.58 -42.84
C GLY A 20 -6.57 -16.55 -42.09
N GLY A 21 -5.42 -16.18 -42.65
CA GLY A 21 -4.50 -15.21 -42.04
C GLY A 21 -5.06 -13.79 -42.06
N LEU A 22 -5.63 -13.37 -43.18
CA LEU A 22 -6.19 -12.01 -43.34
C LEU A 22 -7.41 -11.78 -42.43
N LYS A 23 -8.30 -12.78 -42.34
CA LYS A 23 -9.43 -12.77 -41.40
C LYS A 23 -8.95 -12.67 -39.95
N LYS A 24 -7.91 -13.42 -39.56
CA LYS A 24 -7.32 -13.35 -38.22
C LYS A 24 -6.75 -11.96 -37.91
N MET A 25 -6.01 -11.36 -38.84
CA MET A 25 -5.46 -10.01 -38.68
C MET A 25 -6.56 -8.95 -38.51
N LEU A 26 -7.64 -9.04 -39.31
CA LEU A 26 -8.78 -8.14 -39.18
C LEU A 26 -9.47 -8.28 -37.81
N THR A 27 -9.69 -9.51 -37.35
CA THR A 27 -10.29 -9.78 -36.03
C THR A 27 -9.41 -9.25 -34.90
N LEU A 28 -8.08 -9.40 -34.99
CA LEU A 28 -7.13 -8.86 -34.01
C LEU A 28 -7.21 -7.33 -33.97
N ALA A 29 -7.17 -6.65 -35.12
CA ALA A 29 -7.26 -5.20 -35.22
C ALA A 29 -8.58 -4.65 -34.65
N ILE A 30 -9.71 -5.32 -34.92
CA ILE A 30 -11.01 -4.96 -34.35
C ILE A 30 -10.96 -5.12 -32.82
N GLY A 31 -10.41 -6.22 -32.31
CA GLY A 31 -10.29 -6.46 -30.87
C GLY A 31 -9.40 -5.45 -30.14
N GLU A 32 -8.30 -5.04 -30.77
CA GLU A 32 -7.42 -3.97 -30.29
C GLU A 32 -8.13 -2.62 -30.28
N GLY A 33 -8.85 -2.28 -31.35
CA GLY A 33 -9.62 -1.04 -31.46
C GLY A 33 -10.70 -0.92 -30.38
N VAL A 34 -11.47 -1.98 -30.15
CA VAL A 34 -12.50 -2.02 -29.09
C VAL A 34 -11.87 -1.91 -27.70
N SER A 35 -10.76 -2.60 -27.46
CA SER A 35 -10.05 -2.56 -26.17
C SER A 35 -9.45 -1.18 -25.89
N SER A 36 -8.92 -0.53 -26.93
CA SER A 36 -8.42 0.84 -26.88
C SER A 36 -9.54 1.84 -26.57
N ALA A 37 -10.66 1.78 -27.32
CA ALA A 37 -11.81 2.65 -27.09
C ALA A 37 -12.37 2.49 -25.66
N ARG A 38 -12.48 1.24 -25.16
CA ARG A 38 -12.88 0.96 -23.78
C ARG A 38 -11.92 1.62 -22.76
N ALA A 39 -10.62 1.50 -23.00
CA ALA A 39 -9.61 2.09 -22.14
C ALA A 39 -9.71 3.62 -22.09
N THR A 40 -9.94 4.27 -23.23
CA THR A 40 -10.16 5.71 -23.32
C THR A 40 -11.43 6.16 -22.59
N ILE A 41 -12.55 5.45 -22.78
CA ILE A 41 -13.84 5.83 -22.18
C ILE A 41 -13.83 5.68 -20.67
N PHE A 42 -13.27 4.58 -20.14
CA PHE A 42 -13.35 4.24 -18.71
C PHE A 42 -12.05 4.50 -17.94
N GLY A 43 -11.06 5.14 -18.56
CA GLY A 43 -9.76 5.41 -17.93
C GLY A 43 -8.99 4.16 -17.55
N HIS A 44 -9.14 3.05 -18.29
CA HIS A 44 -8.34 1.86 -18.05
C HIS A 44 -6.95 2.00 -18.68
N GLN A 45 -5.91 1.63 -17.95
CA GLN A 45 -4.55 1.60 -18.49
C GLN A 45 -4.27 0.25 -19.18
N LEU A 46 -3.99 0.27 -20.48
CA LEU A 46 -3.55 -0.92 -21.23
C LEU A 46 -2.05 -1.15 -21.01
N ASN A 47 -1.65 -2.42 -20.89
CA ASN A 47 -0.25 -2.84 -20.75
C ASN A 47 0.09 -3.91 -21.80
N PRO A 48 0.39 -3.52 -23.04
CA PRO A 48 0.66 -4.48 -24.12
C PRO A 48 1.94 -5.29 -23.88
N THR A 49 2.90 -4.76 -23.12
CA THR A 49 4.17 -5.44 -22.81
C THR A 49 4.05 -6.41 -21.63
N GLY A 50 2.96 -6.37 -20.84
CA GLY A 50 2.75 -7.25 -19.69
C GLY A 50 3.73 -7.06 -18.52
N LYS A 51 4.64 -6.08 -18.59
CA LYS A 51 5.63 -5.82 -17.53
C LYS A 51 4.98 -5.20 -16.30
N LYS A 52 5.60 -5.38 -15.14
CA LYS A 52 5.11 -4.79 -13.89
C LYS A 52 5.06 -3.25 -14.00
N SER A 53 3.86 -2.69 -13.84
CA SER A 53 3.59 -1.25 -13.81
C SER A 53 3.28 -0.77 -12.39
N ALA A 54 3.52 0.51 -12.11
CA ALA A 54 3.15 1.17 -10.85
C ALA A 54 1.63 1.28 -10.63
N HIS A 55 0.81 0.93 -11.62
CA HIS A 55 -0.65 0.98 -11.56
C HIS A 55 -1.27 0.29 -10.33
N LYS A 56 -0.65 -0.79 -9.83
CA LYS A 56 -1.11 -1.44 -8.59
C LYS A 56 -0.97 -0.50 -7.38
N VAL A 57 0.18 0.16 -7.25
CA VAL A 57 0.48 1.06 -6.12
C VAL A 57 -0.41 2.30 -6.18
N LEU A 58 -0.57 2.87 -7.38
CA LEU A 58 -1.37 4.09 -7.57
C LEU A 58 -2.88 3.89 -7.34
N ARG A 59 -3.40 2.67 -7.54
CA ARG A 59 -4.81 2.35 -7.24
C ARG A 59 -5.07 2.04 -5.77
N MET A 60 -4.04 1.83 -4.96
CA MET A 60 -4.23 1.59 -3.53
C MET A 60 -4.72 2.89 -2.89
N LYS A 61 -5.84 2.82 -2.18
CA LYS A 61 -6.33 3.95 -1.42
C LYS A 61 -5.35 4.25 -0.28
N MET A 62 -4.93 5.51 -0.16
CA MET A 62 -4.09 5.95 0.95
C MET A 62 -4.81 5.67 2.27
N PHE A 63 -4.13 4.99 3.18
CA PHE A 63 -4.67 4.62 4.50
C PHE A 63 -3.92 5.32 5.66
N GLY A 64 -2.95 6.20 5.34
CA GLY A 64 -2.10 6.87 6.31
C GLY A 64 -2.87 7.71 7.33
N GLU A 65 -3.85 8.49 6.90
CA GLU A 65 -4.69 9.31 7.80
C GLU A 65 -5.46 8.46 8.81
N LYS A 66 -6.04 7.34 8.34
CA LYS A 66 -6.77 6.40 9.22
C LYS A 66 -5.85 5.77 10.26
N VAL A 67 -4.60 5.49 9.89
CA VAL A 67 -3.61 4.94 10.82
C VAL A 67 -3.09 6.01 11.78
N ALA A 68 -2.89 7.24 11.32
CA ALA A 68 -2.45 8.35 12.16
C ALA A 68 -3.51 8.72 13.21
N GLN A 69 -4.79 8.63 12.86
CA GLN A 69 -5.94 8.89 13.75
C GLN A 69 -6.30 7.70 14.65
N TRP A 70 -5.32 6.84 14.98
CA TRP A 70 -5.56 5.66 15.82
C TRP A 70 -6.13 6.00 17.20
N TYR A 71 -5.68 7.10 17.81
CA TYR A 71 -6.22 7.59 19.06
C TYR A 71 -7.12 8.82 18.82
N PRO A 72 -8.33 8.85 19.41
CA PRO A 72 -9.18 10.04 19.38
C PRO A 72 -8.48 11.25 20.01
N HIS A 73 -8.84 12.44 19.52
CA HIS A 73 -8.39 13.70 20.11
C HIS A 73 -8.98 13.89 21.52
N ASP A 74 -8.15 14.29 22.47
CA ASP A 74 -8.56 14.51 23.85
C ASP A 74 -9.01 15.95 24.05
N ILE A 75 -10.34 16.15 24.01
CA ILE A 75 -11.00 17.46 24.12
C ILE A 75 -10.65 18.17 25.45
N ASN A 76 -10.32 17.43 26.50
CA ASN A 76 -10.01 18.01 27.81
C ASN A 76 -8.72 18.84 27.79
N LYS A 77 -7.83 18.60 26.81
CA LYS A 77 -6.59 19.35 26.65
C LYS A 77 -6.80 20.73 26.02
N ASP A 78 -7.92 20.93 25.34
CA ASP A 78 -8.24 22.18 24.65
C ASP A 78 -8.88 23.21 25.59
N ASP A 79 -9.56 22.76 26.65
CA ASP A 79 -10.19 23.65 27.63
C ASP A 79 -9.17 24.15 28.68
N PRO A 80 -8.83 25.45 28.68
CA PRO A 80 -7.87 26.01 29.63
C PRO A 80 -8.34 25.91 31.09
N LEU A 81 -9.65 25.90 31.36
CA LEU A 81 -10.19 25.81 32.72
C LEU A 81 -10.02 24.41 33.29
N VAL A 82 -10.30 23.36 32.49
CA VAL A 82 -10.11 21.96 32.89
C VAL A 82 -8.62 21.66 33.12
N MET A 83 -7.76 22.12 32.21
CA MET A 83 -6.30 21.96 32.35
C MET A 83 -5.75 22.67 33.59
N ALA A 84 -6.16 23.92 33.83
CA ALA A 84 -5.75 24.68 35.02
C ALA A 84 -6.21 24.01 36.31
N ARG A 85 -7.46 23.50 36.35
CA ARG A 85 -8.00 22.79 37.51
C ARG A 85 -7.21 21.53 37.83
N GLN A 86 -6.97 20.66 36.84
CA GLN A 86 -6.21 19.43 37.04
C GLN A 86 -4.79 19.71 37.54
N GLN A 87 -4.16 20.75 36.99
CA GLN A 87 -2.83 21.17 37.44
C GLN A 87 -2.86 21.71 38.88
N GLN A 88 -3.88 22.48 39.25
CA GLN A 88 -4.03 23.01 40.61
C GLN A 88 -4.24 21.89 41.63
N GLU A 89 -5.08 20.90 41.31
CA GLU A 89 -5.29 19.71 42.14
C GLU A 89 -3.99 18.91 42.31
N ARG A 90 -3.21 18.77 41.22
CA ARG A 90 -1.88 18.14 41.26
C ARG A 90 -0.92 18.87 42.19
N LEU A 91 -0.86 20.20 42.11
CA LEU A 91 0.01 21.04 42.93
C LEU A 91 -0.39 20.99 44.41
N SER A 92 -1.69 21.11 44.71
CA SER A 92 -2.23 21.02 46.06
C SER A 92 -1.89 19.67 46.73
N LYS A 93 -2.09 18.55 46.00
CA LYS A 93 -1.71 17.22 46.49
C LYS A 93 -0.21 17.11 46.79
N LEU A 94 0.62 17.67 45.90
CA LEU A 94 2.07 17.64 46.04
C LEU A 94 2.53 18.48 47.25
N GLU A 95 1.90 19.63 47.48
CA GLU A 95 2.15 20.48 48.65
C GLU A 95 1.79 19.75 49.96
N MET A 96 0.61 19.13 50.03
CA MET A 96 0.22 18.34 51.21
C MET A 96 1.21 17.20 51.50
N LEU A 97 1.69 16.49 50.46
CA LEU A 97 2.68 15.42 50.62
C LEU A 97 4.03 15.96 51.12
N LYS A 98 4.47 17.11 50.62
CA LYS A 98 5.68 17.80 51.09
C LYS A 98 5.58 18.17 52.57
N ARG A 99 4.44 18.74 52.99
CA ARG A 99 4.20 19.09 54.41
C ARG A 99 4.29 17.87 55.34
N ARG A 100 3.86 16.70 54.86
CA ARG A 100 3.93 15.43 55.61
C ARG A 100 5.29 14.73 55.53
N GLY A 101 6.29 15.29 54.82
CA GLY A 101 7.57 14.63 54.56
C GLY A 101 7.48 13.40 53.65
N LYS A 102 6.33 13.16 53.01
CA LYS A 102 6.06 12.05 52.08
C LYS A 102 6.17 12.50 50.62
N GLY A 103 6.79 13.65 50.38
CA GLY A 103 7.05 14.15 49.03
C GLY A 103 8.02 13.22 48.29
N PRO A 104 7.93 13.14 46.96
CA PRO A 104 8.92 12.40 46.18
C PRO A 104 10.32 12.98 46.44
N PRO A 105 11.34 12.15 46.72
CA PRO A 105 12.69 12.62 46.94
C PRO A 105 13.26 13.23 45.65
N LYS A 106 14.29 14.07 45.78
CA LYS A 106 14.99 14.62 44.62
C LYS A 106 15.54 13.48 43.76
N LYS A 107 15.37 13.58 42.44
CA LYS A 107 15.88 12.58 41.47
C LYS A 107 17.36 12.30 41.76
N GLY A 108 17.72 11.02 41.88
CA GLY A 108 19.09 10.59 42.22
C GLY A 108 19.42 10.52 43.71
N GLN A 109 18.58 11.08 44.60
CA GLN A 109 18.77 11.08 46.06
C GLN A 109 17.82 10.10 46.77
N GLY A 110 17.43 9.03 46.09
CA GLY A 110 16.58 8.00 46.68
C GLY A 110 17.27 7.28 47.84
N ARG A 111 16.48 6.63 48.71
CA ARG A 111 16.99 5.89 49.88
C ARG A 111 18.13 4.91 49.56
N ARG A 112 18.11 4.31 48.36
CA ARG A 112 19.17 3.41 47.88
C ARG A 112 20.48 4.12 47.54
N ALA A 113 20.43 5.34 46.99
CA ALA A 113 21.62 6.13 46.67
C ALA A 113 22.33 6.60 47.95
N ALA A 114 21.56 7.01 48.95
CA ALA A 114 22.10 7.38 50.27
C ALA A 114 22.82 6.22 50.97
N LYS A 115 22.39 4.96 50.74
CA LYS A 115 23.01 3.76 51.31
C LYS A 115 24.35 3.39 50.65
N ARG A 116 24.62 3.83 49.42
CA ARG A 116 25.87 3.53 48.69
C ARG A 116 27.03 4.46 49.08
N ASN A 117 26.71 5.66 49.57
CA ASN A 117 27.71 6.65 50.01
C ASN A 117 28.08 6.51 51.50
N LYS A 118 27.58 5.46 52.18
CA LYS A 118 27.92 5.11 53.55
C LYS A 118 28.65 3.78 53.53
#